data_AF-A0A8H5XYZ5-F1
#
_entry.id   AF-A0A8H5XYZ5-F1
#
_cell.length_a   1.000
_cell.length_b   1.000
_cell.length_c   1.000
_cell.angle_alpha   90.00
_cell.angle_beta   90.00
_cell.angle_gamma   90.00
#
_symmetry.space_group_name_H-M   'P 1'
#
loop_
_entity.id
_entity.type
_entity.pdbx_description
1 polymer ?
#
loop_
_entity_poly.entity_id
_entity_poly.type
_entity_poly.pdbx_seq_one_letter_code
_entity_poly.pdbx_strand_id
1 'polypeptide(L)'
;MASIELTPDKSEFSAGSWHLEGQMNEKIAATSLCYFHSESVTPSRLSFRMQTSSYVKDEIETGQDSYNNLERVFGTDLGVQGGLARSCVQSYGDIDTPEGRLLAFLNVFQHRVSSFRLQDPTKPSNRRFTALWLVDPHRRILSTANVPRQQKDWWTGSDEVPKGLMNVEETRAHRLKLMGERTAEKARAHWESIDYNFCEH
;
A
#
# COMPACT_ATOMS: atom_id res chain seq x y z
N MET A 1 -1.93 10.92 -8.56
CA MET A 1 -1.57 12.02 -7.64
C MET A 1 -2.56 12.00 -6.50
N ALA A 2 -2.08 12.02 -5.27
CA ALA A 2 -2.87 11.99 -4.05
C ALA A 2 -2.85 13.37 -3.38
N SER A 3 -3.99 13.80 -2.84
CA SER A 3 -4.12 15.06 -2.08
C SER A 3 -4.91 14.78 -0.81
N ILE A 4 -4.37 15.18 0.34
CA ILE A 4 -5.06 15.19 1.61
C ILE A 4 -5.32 16.65 1.98
N GLU A 5 -6.58 17.01 2.11
CA GLU A 5 -7.01 18.36 2.47
C GLU A 5 -7.53 18.35 3.91
N LEU A 6 -6.99 19.26 4.72
CA LEU A 6 -7.41 19.51 6.09
C LEU A 6 -8.04 20.90 6.15
N THR A 7 -9.21 20.98 6.78
CA THR A 7 -9.95 22.23 6.98
C THR A 7 -10.13 22.46 8.49
N PRO A 8 -10.48 23.68 8.93
CA PRO A 8 -10.81 23.91 10.34
C PRO A 8 -11.88 22.95 10.89
N ASP A 9 -12.89 22.61 10.08
CA ASP A 9 -13.95 21.65 10.44
C ASP A 9 -13.47 20.19 10.49
N LYS A 10 -12.42 19.86 9.72
CA LYS A 10 -11.78 18.55 9.66
C LYS A 10 -10.26 18.71 9.76
N SER A 11 -9.83 19.06 10.96
CA SER A 11 -8.47 19.53 11.23
C SER A 11 -7.43 18.41 11.43
N GLU A 12 -7.88 17.16 11.49
CA GLU A 12 -7.03 15.99 11.71
C GLU A 12 -7.25 14.90 10.66
N PHE A 13 -6.14 14.32 10.21
CA PHE A 13 -6.07 13.08 9.47
C PHE A 13 -5.74 11.94 10.44
N SER A 14 -6.62 10.96 10.56
CA SER A 14 -6.39 9.78 11.40
C SER A 14 -5.29 8.89 10.81
N ALA A 15 -4.56 8.19 11.68
CA ALA A 15 -3.54 7.26 11.23
C ALA A 15 -4.11 6.20 10.27
N GLY A 16 -3.36 5.87 9.23
CA GLY A 16 -3.70 4.81 8.31
C GLY A 16 -3.59 3.42 8.94
N SER A 17 -4.22 2.43 8.32
CA SER A 17 -3.98 1.02 8.65
C SER A 17 -2.61 0.57 8.13
N TRP A 18 -2.06 -0.46 8.76
CA TRP A 18 -0.88 -1.16 8.24
C TRP A 18 -1.25 -1.88 6.94
N HIS A 19 -0.48 -1.68 5.87
CA HIS A 19 -0.76 -2.32 4.61
C HIS A 19 0.45 -2.53 3.69
N LEU A 20 0.31 -3.46 2.76
CA LEU A 20 1.12 -3.54 1.53
C LEU A 20 0.38 -2.86 0.38
N GLU A 21 1.14 -2.36 -0.60
CA GLU A 21 0.55 -1.73 -1.78
C GLU A 21 -0.01 -2.76 -2.74
N GLY A 22 -1.25 -2.50 -3.16
CA GLY A 22 -1.95 -3.34 -4.11
C GLY A 22 -2.28 -4.74 -3.61
N GLN A 23 -2.67 -5.59 -4.53
CA GLN A 23 -3.05 -6.98 -4.29
C GLN A 23 -2.03 -7.96 -4.89
N MET A 24 -2.10 -9.23 -4.49
CA MET A 24 -1.17 -10.26 -4.98
C MET A 24 -1.19 -10.44 -6.50
N ASN A 25 -2.29 -10.13 -7.18
CA ASN A 25 -2.44 -10.20 -8.64
C ASN A 25 -1.81 -9.00 -9.38
N GLU A 26 -1.61 -7.86 -8.72
CA GLU A 26 -1.04 -6.64 -9.31
C GLU A 26 0.50 -6.70 -9.41
N LYS A 27 1.12 -7.64 -8.68
CA LYS A 27 2.56 -7.97 -8.77
C LYS A 27 3.48 -6.76 -8.58
N ILE A 28 3.10 -5.87 -7.68
CA ILE A 28 3.92 -4.72 -7.29
C ILE A 28 5.14 -5.24 -6.51
N ALA A 29 6.33 -4.96 -7.02
CA ALA A 29 7.61 -5.32 -6.41
C ALA A 29 8.14 -4.22 -5.47
N ALA A 30 7.91 -2.95 -5.83
CA ALA A 30 8.35 -1.81 -5.03
C ALA A 30 7.43 -0.60 -5.19
N THR A 31 7.46 0.27 -4.19
CA THR A 31 6.67 1.50 -4.11
C THR A 31 7.60 2.68 -3.91
N SER A 32 7.32 3.77 -4.60
CA SER A 32 7.98 5.05 -4.41
C SER A 32 6.95 6.14 -4.14
N LEU A 33 7.12 6.85 -3.04
CA LEU A 33 6.29 7.99 -2.63
C LEU A 33 7.11 9.28 -2.75
N CYS A 34 6.61 10.24 -3.52
CA CYS A 34 7.22 11.55 -3.71
C CYS A 34 6.32 12.65 -3.14
N TYR A 35 6.72 13.23 -2.01
CA TYR A 35 6.04 14.33 -1.33
C TYR A 35 6.51 15.65 -1.93
N PHE A 36 5.74 16.21 -2.85
CA PHE A 36 6.12 17.44 -3.55
C PHE A 36 5.49 18.70 -2.97
N HIS A 37 4.48 18.58 -2.11
CA HIS A 37 3.89 19.73 -1.44
C HIS A 37 3.30 19.35 -0.08
N SER A 38 3.65 20.10 0.96
CA SER A 38 3.13 19.93 2.32
C SER A 38 3.18 21.26 3.05
N GLU A 39 2.05 21.97 3.07
CA GLU A 39 1.94 23.25 3.75
C GLU A 39 1.35 23.07 5.16
N SER A 40 1.69 23.93 6.13
CA SER A 40 0.95 24.15 7.40
C SER A 40 0.36 22.92 8.15
N VAL A 41 0.99 21.75 8.07
CA VAL A 41 0.60 20.52 8.79
C VAL A 41 1.69 20.06 9.74
N THR A 42 1.32 19.41 10.84
CA THR A 42 2.29 18.82 11.76
C THR A 42 3.13 17.76 11.04
N PRO A 43 4.40 17.54 11.44
CA PRO A 43 5.22 16.47 10.88
C PRO A 43 4.48 15.13 10.90
N SER A 44 4.49 14.45 9.76
CA SER A 44 3.90 13.11 9.60
C SER A 44 5.02 12.11 9.29
N ARG A 45 4.79 10.88 9.70
CA ARG A 45 5.73 9.77 9.59
C ARG A 45 5.14 8.62 8.80
N LEU A 46 6.02 7.90 8.13
CA LEU A 46 5.75 6.61 7.53
C LEU A 46 6.43 5.56 8.40
N SER A 47 5.63 4.71 9.05
CA SER A 47 6.14 3.59 9.85
C SER A 47 6.30 2.36 8.95
N PHE A 48 7.33 1.56 9.19
CA PHE A 48 7.57 0.30 8.47
C PHE A 48 7.66 -0.89 9.41
N ARG A 49 7.09 -2.02 8.98
CA ARG A 49 7.23 -3.33 9.62
C ARG A 49 7.21 -4.44 8.57
N MET A 50 7.68 -5.62 8.93
CA MET A 50 7.61 -6.82 8.09
C MET A 50 7.26 -8.03 8.95
N GLN A 51 6.48 -8.95 8.40
CA GLN A 51 6.25 -10.24 9.05
C GLN A 51 7.37 -11.20 8.66
N THR A 52 7.98 -11.82 9.65
CA THR A 52 8.93 -12.93 9.48
C THR A 52 8.18 -14.24 9.62
N SER A 53 8.59 -15.27 8.87
CA SER A 53 7.99 -16.61 9.01
C SER A 53 8.19 -17.15 10.43
N SER A 54 7.15 -17.70 11.06
CA SER A 54 7.29 -18.44 12.33
C SER A 54 8.10 -19.73 12.17
N TYR A 55 8.28 -20.19 10.93
CA TYR A 55 8.99 -21.42 10.55
C TYR A 55 10.42 -21.16 10.06
N VAL A 56 11.08 -20.09 10.51
CA VAL A 56 12.55 -19.88 10.29
C VAL A 56 13.38 -21.14 10.65
N LYS A 57 12.80 -22.03 11.47
CA LYS A 57 13.29 -23.40 11.77
C LYS A 57 13.69 -24.25 10.57
N ASP A 58 13.02 -24.13 9.42
CA ASP A 58 13.29 -25.01 8.28
C ASP A 58 14.54 -24.57 7.49
N GLU A 59 14.95 -23.30 7.63
CA GLU A 59 16.15 -22.75 6.98
C GLU A 59 17.33 -22.62 7.93
N ILE A 60 17.08 -22.56 9.24
CA ILE A 60 18.12 -22.44 10.27
C ILE A 60 17.90 -23.56 11.28
N GLU A 61 18.76 -24.58 11.25
CA GLU A 61 18.77 -25.67 12.24
C GLU A 61 19.05 -25.13 13.65
N THR A 62 18.00 -24.67 14.32
CA THR A 62 18.07 -24.22 15.70
C THR A 62 17.76 -25.37 16.64
N GLY A 63 18.66 -25.65 17.59
CA GLY A 63 18.38 -26.59 18.69
C GLY A 63 17.18 -26.13 19.53
N GLN A 64 16.54 -27.06 20.26
CA GLN A 64 15.51 -26.73 21.25
C GLN A 64 16.01 -25.57 22.14
N ASP A 65 15.18 -24.56 22.35
CA ASP A 65 15.45 -23.32 23.11
C ASP A 65 16.38 -22.26 22.48
N SER A 66 16.80 -22.40 21.22
CA SER A 66 17.67 -21.40 20.56
C SER A 66 16.94 -20.14 20.01
N TYR A 67 15.62 -20.03 20.21
CA TYR A 67 14.84 -18.89 19.74
C TYR A 67 15.30 -17.56 20.35
N ASN A 68 15.79 -17.55 21.59
CA ASN A 68 16.24 -16.33 22.27
C ASN A 68 17.29 -15.55 21.45
N ASN A 69 18.19 -16.25 20.75
CA ASN A 69 19.20 -15.61 19.91
C ASN A 69 18.58 -15.04 18.62
N LEU A 70 17.69 -15.80 17.96
CA LEU A 70 17.02 -15.33 16.74
C LEU A 70 16.04 -14.20 17.04
N GLU A 71 15.29 -14.27 18.13
CA GLU A 71 14.36 -13.21 18.56
C GLU A 71 15.09 -11.89 18.81
N ARG A 72 16.33 -11.94 19.33
CA ARG A 72 17.20 -10.77 19.46
C ARG A 72 17.68 -10.23 18.10
N VAL A 73 18.04 -11.11 17.17
CA VAL A 73 18.49 -10.72 15.81
C VAL A 73 17.35 -10.10 15.01
N PHE A 74 16.18 -10.73 15.04
CA PHE A 74 14.99 -10.26 14.32
C PHE A 74 14.21 -9.19 15.09
N GLY A 75 14.52 -8.94 16.37
CA GLY A 75 13.82 -7.96 17.19
C GLY A 75 12.33 -8.27 17.34
N THR A 76 11.95 -9.53 17.29
CA THR A 76 10.57 -10.00 17.39
C THR A 76 10.50 -11.36 18.03
N ASP A 77 9.35 -11.67 18.59
CA ASP A 77 9.03 -12.95 19.17
C ASP A 77 8.81 -14.02 18.09
N LEU A 78 9.46 -15.18 18.24
CA LEU A 78 9.45 -16.27 17.28
C LEU A 78 8.90 -17.56 17.90
N GLY A 79 8.55 -18.52 17.04
CA GLY A 79 8.06 -19.83 17.46
C GLY A 79 6.58 -19.86 17.82
N VAL A 80 6.21 -20.83 18.64
CA VAL A 80 4.81 -21.17 18.95
C VAL A 80 4.60 -21.10 20.46
N GLN A 81 3.54 -20.43 20.90
CA GLN A 81 3.11 -20.37 22.30
C GLN A 81 1.67 -20.85 22.39
N GLY A 82 1.42 -21.89 23.21
CA GLY A 82 0.07 -22.44 23.39
C GLY A 82 -0.56 -23.05 22.13
N GLY A 83 0.26 -23.51 21.17
CA GLY A 83 -0.20 -24.07 19.90
C GLY A 83 -0.48 -23.03 18.80
N LEU A 84 -0.28 -21.74 19.07
CA LEU A 84 -0.42 -20.65 18.10
C LEU A 84 0.95 -20.03 17.80
N ALA A 85 1.19 -19.70 16.53
CA ALA A 85 2.38 -18.94 16.13
C ALA A 85 2.36 -17.55 16.79
N ARG A 86 3.52 -17.10 17.27
CA ARG A 86 3.67 -15.71 17.76
C ARG A 86 3.57 -14.74 16.58
N SER A 87 3.38 -13.45 16.87
CA SER A 87 3.14 -12.44 15.83
C SER A 87 4.25 -12.38 14.76
N CYS A 88 5.50 -12.69 15.11
CA CYS A 88 6.66 -12.64 14.23
C CYS A 88 6.78 -11.33 13.42
N VAL A 89 6.30 -10.21 13.97
CA VAL A 89 6.33 -8.90 13.32
C VAL A 89 7.56 -8.14 13.76
N GLN A 90 8.44 -7.82 12.81
CA GLN A 90 9.62 -7.00 13.01
C GLN A 90 9.31 -5.54 12.67
N SER A 91 9.53 -4.64 13.63
CA SER A 91 9.37 -3.20 13.43
C SER A 91 10.68 -2.59 12.92
N TYR A 92 10.62 -1.86 11.81
CA TYR A 92 11.79 -1.21 11.18
C TYR A 92 11.89 0.28 11.51
N GLY A 93 10.90 0.83 12.20
CA GLY A 93 10.89 2.21 12.67
C GLY A 93 10.11 3.16 11.76
N ASP A 94 10.36 4.45 11.97
CA ASP A 94 9.61 5.55 11.36
C ASP A 94 10.53 6.47 10.58
N ILE A 95 10.02 7.00 9.47
CA ILE A 95 10.68 8.04 8.68
C ILE A 95 9.76 9.26 8.55
N ASP A 96 10.30 10.45 8.81
CA ASP A 96 9.58 11.69 8.58
C ASP A 96 9.35 11.90 7.08
N THR A 97 8.24 12.54 6.73
CA THR A 97 7.80 12.72 5.33
C THR A 97 7.55 14.19 4.97
N PRO A 98 8.57 15.07 5.08
CA PRO A 98 8.47 16.47 4.73
C PRO A 98 8.35 16.68 3.21
N GLU A 99 8.00 17.91 2.82
CA GLU A 99 8.04 18.35 1.43
C GLU A 99 9.44 18.14 0.82
N GLY A 100 9.48 17.76 -0.45
CA GLY A 100 10.68 17.43 -1.20
C GLY A 100 11.20 16.01 -0.98
N ARG A 101 10.58 15.21 -0.11
CA ARG A 101 11.06 13.86 0.18
C ARG A 101 10.57 12.83 -0.83
N LEU A 102 11.51 12.03 -1.34
CA LEU A 102 11.24 10.80 -2.08
C LEU A 102 11.64 9.59 -1.21
N LEU A 103 10.72 8.65 -1.06
CA LEU A 103 10.96 7.36 -0.40
C LEU A 103 10.70 6.24 -1.39
N ALA A 104 11.62 5.29 -1.51
CA ALA A 104 11.44 4.07 -2.28
C ALA A 104 11.69 2.86 -1.37
N PHE A 105 10.77 1.91 -1.37
CA PHE A 105 10.83 0.72 -0.54
C PHE A 105 10.22 -0.49 -1.26
N LEU A 106 10.68 -1.68 -0.89
CA LEU A 106 10.16 -2.94 -1.42
C LEU A 106 8.74 -3.19 -0.90
N ASN A 107 7.88 -3.78 -1.74
CA ASN A 107 6.50 -4.10 -1.38
C ASN A 107 6.37 -5.34 -0.47
N VAL A 108 7.41 -5.63 0.31
CA VAL A 108 7.41 -6.57 1.44
C VAL A 108 7.24 -5.85 2.77
N PHE A 109 7.53 -4.54 2.81
CA PHE A 109 7.37 -3.72 3.99
C PHE A 109 5.92 -3.26 4.11
N GLN A 110 5.22 -3.75 5.12
CA GLN A 110 3.99 -3.14 5.56
C GLN A 110 4.30 -1.74 6.05
N HIS A 111 3.48 -0.78 5.65
CA HIS A 111 3.65 0.59 6.08
C HIS A 111 2.34 1.19 6.55
N ARG A 112 2.44 2.25 7.36
CA ARG A 112 1.30 3.07 7.76
C ARG A 112 1.70 4.53 7.83
N VAL A 113 0.75 5.40 7.51
CA VAL A 113 0.90 6.85 7.68
C VAL A 113 0.45 7.21 9.09
N SER A 114 1.27 7.97 9.83
CA SER A 114 0.89 8.50 11.13
C SER A 114 -0.24 9.52 11.00
N SER A 115 -1.01 9.73 12.08
CA SER A 115 -1.92 10.87 12.12
C SER A 115 -1.14 12.18 12.01
N PHE A 116 -1.81 13.21 11.49
CA PHE A 116 -1.29 14.57 11.44
C PHE A 116 -2.46 15.55 11.42
N ARG A 117 -2.19 16.80 11.84
CA ARG A 117 -3.21 17.84 11.95
C ARG A 117 -2.70 19.17 11.43
N LEU A 118 -3.60 20.15 11.30
CA LEU A 118 -3.24 21.54 11.00
C LEU A 118 -2.29 22.10 12.08
N GLN A 119 -1.26 22.83 11.67
CA GLN A 119 -0.43 23.61 12.60
C GLN A 119 -1.20 24.82 13.12
N ASP A 120 -1.93 25.50 12.24
CA ASP A 120 -2.86 26.59 12.56
C ASP A 120 -4.30 26.08 12.32
N PRO A 121 -5.08 25.78 13.38
CA PRO A 121 -6.44 25.27 13.24
C PRO A 121 -7.41 26.20 12.49
N THR A 122 -7.04 27.48 12.30
CA THR A 122 -7.89 28.46 11.63
C THR A 122 -7.71 28.50 10.12
N LYS A 123 -6.63 27.89 9.59
CA LYS A 123 -6.28 27.93 8.17
C LYS A 123 -6.38 26.55 7.54
N PRO A 124 -7.00 26.43 6.36
CA PRO A 124 -6.96 25.17 5.63
C PRO A 124 -5.52 24.86 5.20
N SER A 125 -5.23 23.59 5.05
CA SER A 125 -3.97 23.13 4.49
C SER A 125 -4.16 21.90 3.62
N ASN A 126 -3.17 21.62 2.77
CA ASN A 126 -3.14 20.42 1.99
C ASN A 126 -1.75 19.77 2.01
N ARG A 127 -1.74 18.47 1.74
CA ARG A 127 -0.56 17.67 1.55
C ARG A 127 -0.71 16.83 0.31
N ARG A 128 0.24 16.92 -0.61
CA ARG A 128 0.19 16.24 -1.90
C ARG A 128 1.42 15.40 -2.14
N PHE A 129 1.18 14.21 -2.68
CA PHE A 129 2.23 13.28 -3.05
C PHE A 129 1.85 12.44 -4.26
N THR A 130 2.85 11.87 -4.90
CA THR A 130 2.69 10.92 -5.99
C THR A 130 3.23 9.57 -5.57
N ALA A 131 2.39 8.55 -5.67
CA ALA A 131 2.80 7.16 -5.57
C ALA A 131 3.15 6.62 -6.97
N LEU A 132 4.27 5.92 -7.06
CA LEU A 132 4.74 5.19 -8.22
C LEU A 132 4.95 3.74 -7.80
N TRP A 133 4.49 2.80 -8.61
CA TRP A 133 4.64 1.38 -8.35
C TRP A 133 5.47 0.72 -9.44
N LEU A 134 6.48 -0.04 -9.03
CA LEU A 134 7.23 -0.91 -9.91
C LEU A 134 6.53 -2.27 -9.92
N VAL A 135 5.92 -2.62 -11.05
CA VAL A 135 5.43 -3.98 -11.30
C VAL A 135 6.62 -4.88 -11.62
N ASP A 136 6.57 -6.13 -11.15
CA ASP A 136 7.58 -7.17 -11.40
C ASP A 136 8.05 -7.14 -12.87
N PRO A 137 9.33 -6.80 -13.13
CA PRO A 137 9.84 -6.64 -14.49
C PRO A 137 9.92 -7.97 -15.26
N HIS A 138 9.86 -9.11 -14.57
CA HIS A 138 9.79 -10.43 -15.21
C HIS A 138 8.39 -10.76 -15.72
N ARG A 139 7.38 -9.98 -15.33
CA ARG A 139 6.01 -10.12 -15.84
C ARG A 139 5.79 -9.20 -17.03
N ARG A 140 5.47 -9.80 -18.17
CA ARG A 140 5.04 -9.02 -19.34
C ARG A 140 3.62 -8.50 -19.11
N ILE A 141 3.51 -7.20 -18.88
CA ILE A 141 2.23 -6.48 -18.93
C ILE A 141 2.00 -5.90 -20.33
N LEU A 142 0.73 -5.77 -20.71
CA LEU A 142 0.38 -5.09 -21.95
C LEU A 142 0.73 -3.61 -21.81
N SER A 143 1.63 -3.13 -22.68
CA SER A 143 1.97 -1.72 -22.75
C SER A 143 0.73 -0.91 -23.11
N THR A 144 0.56 0.25 -22.48
CA THR A 144 -0.49 1.22 -22.83
C THR A 144 -0.36 1.71 -24.28
N ALA A 145 0.82 1.62 -24.90
CA ALA A 145 1.00 1.86 -26.33
C ALA A 145 0.23 0.87 -27.22
N ASN A 146 -0.08 -0.32 -26.70
CA ASN A 146 -0.84 -1.37 -27.38
C ASN A 146 -2.31 -1.41 -26.93
N VAL A 147 -2.72 -0.52 -26.01
CA VAL A 147 -4.10 -0.42 -25.56
C VAL A 147 -4.78 0.68 -26.39
N PRO A 148 -5.88 0.37 -27.11
CA PRO A 148 -6.62 1.38 -27.85
C PRO A 148 -7.08 2.52 -26.95
N ARG A 149 -7.23 3.72 -27.51
CA ARG A 149 -7.78 4.88 -26.79
C ARG A 149 -9.14 4.52 -26.21
N GLN A 150 -9.27 4.59 -24.88
CA GLN A 150 -10.50 4.19 -24.19
C GLN A 150 -11.56 5.30 -24.16
N GLN A 151 -11.18 6.58 -24.36
CA GLN A 151 -12.13 7.69 -24.42
C GLN A 151 -12.77 7.78 -25.81
N LYS A 152 -14.10 7.67 -25.88
CA LYS A 152 -14.88 7.69 -27.13
C LYS A 152 -14.62 8.96 -27.94
N ASP A 153 -14.61 10.12 -27.29
CA ASP A 153 -14.44 11.42 -27.93
C ASP A 153 -13.04 11.64 -28.52
N TRP A 154 -12.07 10.76 -28.22
CA TRP A 154 -10.74 10.80 -28.87
C TRP A 154 -10.72 10.13 -30.24
N TRP A 155 -11.77 9.39 -30.60
CA TRP A 155 -11.96 8.80 -31.93
C TRP A 155 -12.62 9.82 -32.86
N THR A 156 -11.99 10.98 -33.05
CA THR A 156 -12.48 12.02 -33.96
C THR A 156 -12.12 11.66 -35.39
N GLY A 157 -13.12 11.36 -36.22
CA GLY A 157 -12.97 11.23 -37.67
C GLY A 157 -12.93 9.80 -38.24
N SER A 158 -13.11 8.77 -37.41
CA SER A 158 -13.33 7.39 -37.86
C SER A 158 -14.67 6.90 -37.31
N ASP A 159 -15.65 6.65 -38.19
CA ASP A 159 -16.99 6.15 -37.83
C ASP A 159 -16.99 4.76 -37.17
N GLU A 160 -15.81 4.13 -37.06
CA GLU A 160 -15.63 2.80 -36.47
C GLU A 160 -14.93 2.90 -35.11
N VAL A 161 -15.72 2.84 -34.04
CA VAL A 161 -15.23 2.54 -32.69
C VAL A 161 -14.70 1.10 -32.69
N PRO A 162 -13.47 0.83 -32.20
CA PRO A 162 -12.93 -0.53 -32.14
C PRO A 162 -13.90 -1.53 -31.49
N LYS A 163 -14.16 -2.64 -32.19
CA LYS A 163 -14.91 -3.78 -31.63
C LYS A 163 -14.15 -4.30 -30.40
N GLY A 164 -14.79 -4.25 -29.23
CA GLY A 164 -14.22 -4.67 -27.95
C GLY A 164 -13.97 -3.55 -26.93
N LEU A 165 -14.28 -2.28 -27.27
CA LEU A 165 -14.35 -1.21 -26.27
C LEU A 165 -15.56 -1.42 -25.37
N MET A 166 -15.27 -1.67 -24.09
CA MET A 166 -16.28 -1.84 -23.05
C MET A 166 -17.13 -0.56 -22.92
N ASN A 167 -18.45 -0.70 -22.86
CA ASN A 167 -19.31 0.45 -22.64
C ASN A 167 -19.23 0.92 -21.17
N VAL A 168 -19.77 2.10 -20.86
CA VAL A 168 -19.69 2.67 -19.50
C VAL A 168 -20.38 1.79 -18.46
N GLU A 169 -21.49 1.15 -18.82
CA GLU A 169 -22.26 0.29 -17.92
C GLU A 169 -21.52 -1.03 -17.63
N GLU A 170 -20.98 -1.67 -18.66
CA GLU A 170 -20.10 -2.83 -18.56
C GLU A 170 -18.86 -2.49 -17.72
N THR A 171 -18.24 -1.33 -17.95
CA THR A 171 -17.07 -0.86 -17.17
C THR A 171 -17.43 -0.70 -15.71
N ARG A 172 -18.61 -0.14 -15.40
CA ARG A 172 -19.11 -0.01 -14.03
C ARG A 172 -19.38 -1.39 -13.41
N ALA A 173 -19.99 -2.30 -14.16
CA ALA A 173 -20.27 -3.66 -13.69
C ALA A 173 -18.97 -4.44 -13.39
N HIS A 174 -17.97 -4.36 -14.28
CA HIS A 174 -16.65 -4.95 -14.06
C HIS A 174 -15.94 -4.32 -12.86
N ARG A 175 -15.98 -2.99 -12.71
CA ARG A 175 -15.45 -2.31 -11.53
C ARG A 175 -16.12 -2.80 -10.25
N LEU A 176 -17.44 -2.91 -10.22
CA LEU A 176 -18.18 -3.39 -9.05
C LEU A 176 -17.82 -4.84 -8.71
N LYS A 177 -17.74 -5.71 -9.73
CA LYS A 177 -17.31 -7.11 -9.55
C LYS A 177 -15.91 -7.18 -8.97
N LEU A 178 -14.98 -6.40 -9.50
CA LEU A 178 -13.61 -6.31 -9.00
C LEU A 178 -13.58 -5.84 -7.54
N MET A 179 -14.34 -4.81 -7.17
CA MET A 179 -14.45 -4.37 -5.77
C MET A 179 -15.06 -5.43 -4.85
N GLY A 180 -16.02 -6.21 -5.35
CA GLY A 180 -16.60 -7.34 -4.63
C GLY A 180 -15.56 -8.44 -4.36
N GLU A 181 -14.79 -8.84 -5.38
CA GLU A 181 -13.69 -9.79 -5.26
C GLU A 181 -12.64 -9.30 -4.26
N ARG A 182 -12.24 -8.02 -4.34
CA ARG A 182 -11.31 -7.37 -3.39
C ARG A 182 -11.79 -7.44 -1.95
N THR A 183 -13.08 -7.18 -1.73
CA THR A 183 -13.68 -7.22 -0.39
C THR A 183 -13.71 -8.64 0.16
N ALA A 184 -14.04 -9.62 -0.68
CA ALA A 184 -14.06 -11.04 -0.31
C ALA A 184 -12.65 -11.58 -0.01
N GLU A 185 -11.64 -11.15 -0.76
CA GLU A 185 -10.24 -11.56 -0.56
C GLU A 185 -9.67 -10.98 0.74
N LYS A 186 -9.96 -9.71 1.05
CA LYS A 186 -9.67 -9.10 2.36
C LYS A 186 -10.34 -9.87 3.51
N ALA A 187 -11.60 -10.28 3.34
CA ALA A 187 -12.29 -11.08 4.34
C ALA A 187 -11.71 -12.50 4.49
N ARG A 188 -11.13 -13.08 3.43
CA ARG A 188 -10.46 -14.40 3.48
C ARG A 188 -9.09 -14.36 4.14
N ALA A 189 -8.37 -13.23 4.07
CA ALA A 189 -7.04 -13.05 4.68
C ALA A 189 -7.06 -12.93 6.23
N HIS A 190 -8.18 -13.23 6.88
CA HIS A 190 -8.45 -12.93 8.29
C HIS A 190 -7.62 -13.71 9.33
N TRP A 191 -6.57 -14.45 8.96
CA TRP A 191 -5.82 -15.22 9.95
C TRP A 191 -4.29 -15.07 9.92
N GLU A 192 -3.72 -14.33 8.96
CA GLU A 192 -2.27 -14.05 8.92
C GLU A 192 -1.98 -12.60 8.49
N SER A 193 -2.39 -11.64 9.33
CA SER A 193 -1.92 -10.24 9.54
C SER A 193 -1.47 -9.31 8.38
N ILE A 194 -1.64 -9.68 7.11
CA ILE A 194 -1.25 -8.86 5.96
C ILE A 194 -2.49 -8.26 5.29
N ASP A 195 -2.83 -7.05 5.71
CA ASP A 195 -3.79 -6.22 4.99
C ASP A 195 -3.15 -5.68 3.71
N TYR A 196 -3.77 -5.98 2.58
CA TYR A 196 -3.46 -5.38 1.29
C TYR A 196 -4.41 -4.21 1.07
N ASN A 197 -3.90 -2.98 1.07
CA ASN A 197 -4.69 -1.80 0.76
C ASN A 197 -3.98 -1.04 -0.35
N PHE A 198 -4.71 -0.78 -1.43
CA PHE A 198 -4.36 0.39 -2.21
C PHE A 198 -4.59 1.60 -1.31
N CYS A 199 -3.66 2.54 -1.29
CA CYS A 199 -3.99 3.92 -0.94
C CYS A 199 -4.99 4.43 -1.99
N GLU A 200 -6.27 4.05 -1.86
CA GLU A 200 -7.36 4.60 -2.66
C GLU A 200 -7.54 6.06 -2.22
N HIS A 201 -6.93 6.95 -3.01
CA HIS A 201 -7.08 8.40 -2.90
C HIS A 201 -8.20 8.90 -3.81
#